data_AF-A0ABD4RWH4-F1
#
_entry.id   AF-A0ABD4RWH4-F1
#
_cell.length_a   1.000
_cell.length_b   1.000
_cell.length_c   1.000
_cell.angle_alpha   90.00
_cell.angle_beta   90.00
_cell.angle_gamma   90.00
#
_symmetry.space_group_name_H-M   'P 1'
#
loop_
_entity.id
_entity.type
_entity.pdbx_description
1 polymer ?
#
loop_
_entity_poly.entity_id
_entity_poly.type
_entity_poly.pdbx_seq_one_letter_code
_entity_poly.pdbx_strand_id
1 'polypeptide(L)' 'MEKYKIEFEEKVTLRHEVIIEIPSETNINDICNCIEQKCQRIYDIASYVNDYNGKQIDFTEDTSGETEISVEDIKKI' A
#
# COMPACT_ATOMS: atom_id res chain seq x y z
N MET A 1 -0.14 42.98 6.17
CA MET A 1 0.02 41.59 5.71
C MET A 1 -1.12 40.79 6.32
N GLU A 2 -1.74 39.92 5.53
CA GLU A 2 -2.87 39.10 5.98
C GLU A 2 -2.39 37.66 6.17
N LYS A 3 -2.95 36.93 7.15
CA LYS A 3 -2.61 35.53 7.41
C LYS A 3 -3.83 34.65 7.15
N TYR A 4 -3.58 33.42 6.74
CA TYR A 4 -4.61 32.41 6.49
C TYR A 4 -4.15 31.07 7.06
N LYS A 5 -5.11 30.26 7.49
CA LYS A 5 -4.96 28.84 7.80
C LYS A 5 -5.76 28.05 6.79
N ILE A 6 -5.16 26.98 6.28
CA ILE A 6 -5.75 26.05 5.31
C ILE A 6 -5.63 24.65 5.92
N GLU A 7 -6.72 23.90 5.91
CA GLU A 7 -6.76 22.48 6.24
C GLU A 7 -7.14 21.70 4.98
N PHE A 8 -6.42 20.62 4.70
CA PHE A 8 -6.64 19.80 3.52
C PHE A 8 -6.35 18.32 3.83
N GLU A 9 -7.05 17.44 3.13
CA GLU A 9 -6.85 16.00 3.12
C GLU A 9 -6.14 15.60 1.82
N GLU A 10 -5.19 14.67 1.93
CA GLU A 10 -4.47 14.09 0.79
C GLU A 10 -4.61 12.57 0.87
N LYS A 11 -5.10 11.97 -0.21
CA LYS A 11 -5.17 10.51 -0.38
C LYS A 11 -4.20 10.11 -1.48
N VAL A 12 -3.25 9.24 -1.14
CA VAL A 12 -2.29 8.68 -2.08
C VAL A 12 -2.65 7.22 -2.34
N THR A 13 -2.87 6.88 -3.59
CA THR A 13 -3.06 5.50 -4.06
C THR A 13 -1.79 5.01 -4.69
N LEU A 14 -1.19 3.96 -4.11
CA LEU A 14 0.00 3.28 -4.64
C LEU A 14 -0.41 1.93 -5.22
N ARG A 15 -0.03 1.65 -6.47
CA ARG A 15 -0.36 0.38 -7.15
C ARG A 15 0.90 -0.45 -7.37
N HIS A 16 1.25 -1.23 -6.37
CA HIS A 16 2.42 -2.11 -6.45
C HIS A 16 2.08 -3.44 -7.13
N GLU A 17 3.07 -4.02 -7.82
CA GLU A 17 2.96 -5.36 -8.41
C GLU A 17 4.00 -6.29 -7.78
N VAL A 18 3.58 -7.50 -7.39
CA VAL A 18 4.46 -8.51 -6.80
C VAL A 18 4.26 -9.81 -7.59
N ILE A 19 5.36 -10.41 -8.05
CA ILE A 19 5.33 -11.74 -8.64
C ILE A 19 5.82 -12.73 -7.60
N ILE A 20 5.02 -13.76 -7.32
CA ILE A 20 5.34 -14.81 -6.35
C ILE A 20 5.23 -16.20 -6.96
N GLU A 21 6.04 -17.11 -6.43
CA GLU A 21 5.95 -18.54 -6.65
C GLU A 21 5.47 -19.19 -5.36
N ILE A 22 4.47 -20.07 -5.44
CA ILE A 22 3.95 -20.79 -4.28
C ILE A 22 3.80 -22.29 -4.60
N PRO A 23 3.90 -23.19 -3.60
CA PRO A 23 3.65 -24.61 -3.80
C PRO A 23 2.25 -24.87 -4.35
N SER A 24 2.08 -25.95 -5.12
CA SER A 24 0.80 -26.31 -5.76
C SER A 24 -0.35 -26.57 -4.77
N GLU A 25 0.01 -26.97 -3.55
CA GLU A 25 -0.88 -27.27 -2.44
C GLU A 25 -1.23 -26.02 -1.61
N THR A 26 -0.51 -24.91 -1.79
CA THR A 26 -0.73 -23.65 -1.08
C THR A 26 -1.87 -22.88 -1.75
N ASN A 27 -2.85 -22.46 -0.96
CA ASN A 27 -3.95 -21.62 -1.43
C ASN A 27 -3.55 -20.14 -1.43
N ILE A 28 -3.54 -19.53 -2.62
CA ILE A 28 -3.22 -18.10 -2.78
C ILE A 28 -4.14 -17.19 -1.95
N ASN A 29 -5.39 -17.57 -1.73
CA ASN A 29 -6.34 -16.76 -0.96
C ASN A 29 -5.92 -16.60 0.50
N ASP A 30 -5.23 -17.58 1.09
CA ASP A 30 -4.76 -17.48 2.47
C ASP A 30 -3.65 -16.43 2.59
N ILE A 31 -2.78 -16.34 1.58
CA ILE A 31 -1.74 -15.32 1.47
C ILE A 31 -2.38 -13.94 1.27
N CYS A 32 -3.34 -13.81 0.34
CA CYS A 32 -4.05 -12.55 0.08
C CYS A 32 -4.76 -12.03 1.34
N ASN A 33 -5.51 -12.90 2.04
CA ASN A 33 -6.17 -12.54 3.29
C ASN A 33 -5.17 -12.11 4.38
N CYS A 34 -4.01 -12.77 4.45
CA CYS A 34 -2.95 -12.39 5.37
C CYS A 34 -2.43 -10.98 5.06
N ILE A 35 -2.21 -10.67 3.78
CA ILE A 35 -1.77 -9.35 3.31
C ILE A 35 -2.82 -8.29 3.68
N GLU A 36 -4.09 -8.49 3.34
CA GLU A 36 -5.17 -7.53 3.60
C GLU A 36 -5.35 -7.22 5.10
N GLN A 37 -5.15 -8.21 5.97
CA GLN A 37 -5.40 -8.05 7.40
C GLN A 37 -4.19 -7.57 8.19
N LYS A 38 -2.97 -7.90 7.76
CA LYS A 38 -1.76 -7.72 8.57
C LYS A 38 -0.71 -6.81 7.94
N CYS A 39 -0.70 -6.67 6.60
CA CYS A 39 0.37 -5.96 5.92
C CYS A 39 0.26 -4.46 6.20
N GLN A 40 1.20 -3.93 6.99
CA GLN A 40 1.30 -2.50 7.26
C GLN A 40 2.33 -1.81 6.36
N ARG A 41 3.25 -2.58 5.77
CA ARG A 41 4.31 -2.07 4.89
C ARG A 41 4.49 -3.02 3.72
N ILE A 42 4.62 -2.46 2.53
CA ILE A 42 4.74 -3.27 1.31
C ILE A 42 5.94 -4.23 1.33
N TYR A 43 7.02 -3.86 2.03
CA TYR A 43 8.21 -4.68 2.19
C TYR A 43 8.00 -5.94 3.06
N ASP A 44 6.89 -6.04 3.78
CA ASP A 44 6.56 -7.23 4.59
C ASP A 44 5.98 -8.37 3.73
N ILE A 45 5.57 -8.10 2.48
CA ILE A 45 4.94 -9.09 1.59
C ILE A 45 5.83 -10.32 1.40
N ALA A 46 7.14 -10.14 1.20
CA ALA A 46 8.07 -11.26 1.03
C ALA A 46 8.05 -12.20 2.24
N SER A 47 7.95 -11.65 3.46
CA SER A 47 7.86 -12.44 4.69
C SER A 47 6.56 -13.22 4.75
N TYR A 48 5.43 -12.58 4.44
CA TYR A 48 4.13 -13.26 4.45
C TYR A 48 4.07 -14.35 3.40
N VAL A 49 4.61 -14.15 2.21
CA VAL A 49 4.67 -15.19 1.17
C VAL A 49 5.53 -16.36 1.64
N ASN A 50 6.65 -16.09 2.31
CA ASN A 50 7.55 -17.11 2.84
C ASN A 50 6.92 -17.95 3.98
N ASP A 51 6.05 -17.37 4.80
CA ASP A 51 5.31 -18.10 5.85
C ASP A 51 4.42 -19.22 5.29
N TYR A 52 4.08 -19.16 4.00
CA TYR A 52 3.31 -20.19 3.27
C TYR A 52 4.18 -21.02 2.31
N ASN A 53 5.48 -21.11 2.59
CA ASN A 53 6.50 -21.77 1.76
C ASN A 53 6.59 -21.21 0.33
N GLY A 54 6.11 -19.99 0.12
CA GLY A 54 6.24 -19.28 -1.14
C GLY A 54 7.55 -18.50 -1.24
N LYS A 55 7.78 -17.92 -2.41
CA LYS A 55 8.93 -17.07 -2.70
C LYS A 55 8.49 -15.87 -3.53
N GLN A 56 8.89 -14.67 -3.11
CA GLN A 56 8.81 -13.49 -3.96
C GLN A 56 9.88 -13.56 -5.05
N ILE A 57 9.46 -13.42 -6.30
CA ILE A 57 10.31 -13.47 -7.49
C ILE A 57 10.70 -12.07 -7.92
N ASP A 58 9.72 -11.16 -7.96
CA ASP A 58 9.91 -9.78 -8.36
C ASP A 58 8.95 -8.84 -7.63
N PHE A 59 9.33 -7.57 -7.56
CA PHE A 59 8.54 -6.52 -6.95
C PHE A 59 8.73 -5.20 -7.70
N THR A 60 7.64 -4.70 -8.25
CA THR A 60 7.57 -3.36 -8.85
C THR A 60 6.86 -2.43 -7.89
N GLU A 61 7.64 -1.52 -7.30
CA GLU A 61 7.12 -0.49 -6.40
C GLU A 61 6.60 0.71 -7.21
N ASP A 62 5.32 1.03 -7.09
CA ASP A 62 4.82 2.34 -7.49
C ASP A 62 5.32 3.40 -6.50
N THR A 63 6.22 4.24 -6.97
CA THR A 63 6.79 5.39 -6.24
C THR A 63 6.17 6.71 -6.68
N SER A 64 5.26 6.67 -7.66
CA SER A 64 4.70 7.83 -8.34
C SER A 64 3.28 8.19 -7.93
N GLY A 65 2.53 7.23 -7.36
CA GLY A 65 1.29 7.39 -6.60
C GLY A 65 0.24 8.35 -7.18
N GLU A 66 -0.92 7.82 -7.55
CA GLU A 66 -2.06 8.67 -7.89
C GLU A 66 -2.53 9.43 -6.63
N THR A 67 -2.48 10.76 -6.68
CA THR A 67 -2.77 11.62 -5.52
C THR A 67 -4.05 12.40 -5.75
N GLU A 68 -4.95 12.35 -4.76
CA GLU A 68 -6.15 13.17 -4.67
C GLU A 68 -6.01 14.14 -3.49
N ILE A 69 -6.16 15.45 -3.75
CA ILE A 69 -6.02 16.50 -2.74
C ILE A 69 -7.34 17.27 -2.65
N SER A 70 -7.87 17.41 -1.44
CA SER A 70 -9.08 18.19 -1.15
C SER A 70 -8.83 19.19 -0.04
N VAL A 71 -9.16 20.47 -0.30
CA VAL A 71 -9.10 21.50 0.75
C VAL A 71 -10.44 21.50 1.48
N GLU A 72 -10.39 21.26 2.78
CA GLU A 72 -11.58 21.11 3.61
C GLU A 72 -12.05 22.45 4.18
N ASP A 73 -11.10 23.32 4.57
CA ASP A 73 -11.42 24.65 5.12
C ASP A 73 -10.31 25.68 4.87
N ILE A 74 -10.72 26.94 4.72
CA ILE A 74 -9.83 28.10 4.58
C ILE A 74 -10.34 29.23 5.47
N LYS A 75 -9.51 29.69 6.41
CA LYS A 75 -9.87 30.76 7.34
C LYS A 75 -8.78 31.83 7.43
N LYS A 76 -9.18 33.10 7.37
CA LYS A 76 -8.30 34.26 7.62
C LYS A 76 -8.01 34.41 9.12
N ILE A 77 -6.75 34.71 9.47
CA ILE A 77 -6.26 34.94 10.85
C ILE A 77 -5.70 36.36 10.98
#